data_AF-A0A1H9SKJ7-F1
#
_entry.id   AF-A0A1H9SKJ7-F1
#
_cell.length_a   1.000
_cell.length_b   1.000
_cell.length_c   1.000
_cell.angle_alpha   90.00
_cell.angle_beta   90.00
_cell.angle_gamma   90.00
#
_symmetry.space_group_name_H-M   'P 1'
#
loop_
_entity.id
_entity.type
_entity.pdbx_description
1 polymer ?
#
loop_
_entity_poly.entity_id
_entity_poly.type
_entity_poly.pdbx_seq_one_letter_code
_entity_poly.pdbx_strand_id
1 'polypeptide(L)'
;MYFVVRDGGEFPRALVRVDRGVEQEFTREGEWAGSDVLSRPDPQWAVTEVYSGEFYRHVHRIVRDRRERAGHGCVAVFSTHVGVDELHNATAVMRRRDGAEEWLDETGVWQAGTRDLGERIWLPISEEELDRVKWTVVRPAWFVLHDGSDHPYAVVRKIPSAEEAFTRRLRWEPSDLLGREDLRVEELAHPLDADRAVEAVEFGVRAERQRARGGPEYFTLRDRFYSREVFGVVRRTGTTEEVHAGRAGWVPSAVVGQIERGEVLPYEHLPVSWEEAEAVIAGRSGRRCFLVRDRPDDPLWPFAVVRVDGEREVAFTRDLVWEPSTLLARVARQQGLWVEELPPYSSGAAEAFRLASRVRHERRRTEWAHDEHWYFAVFTDWEAALDLAKAHRLHRTRAGWSTSGRNYDNGEWTYSGWELEDSDRGKSDDVYLPISPEEARRLMTMLESR
;
A
#
# COMPACT_ATOMS: atom_id res chain seq x y z
N MET A 1 -2.79 15.76 -1.74
CA MET A 1 -3.08 16.99 -2.52
C MET A 1 -2.35 18.16 -1.89
N TYR A 2 -2.00 19.18 -2.67
CA TYR A 2 -1.19 20.32 -2.21
C TYR A 2 -1.88 21.64 -2.56
N PHE A 3 -1.94 22.55 -1.60
CA PHE A 3 -2.69 23.80 -1.72
C PHE A 3 -1.83 25.00 -1.28
N VAL A 4 -1.91 26.08 -2.05
CA VAL A 4 -1.32 27.37 -1.72
C VAL A 4 -2.45 28.31 -1.36
N VAL A 5 -2.38 28.89 -0.16
CA VAL A 5 -3.38 29.85 0.34
C VAL A 5 -2.76 31.24 0.35
N ARG A 6 -3.46 32.24 -0.21
CA ARG A 6 -2.98 33.62 -0.33
C ARG A 6 -3.98 34.61 0.25
N ASP A 7 -3.46 35.63 0.92
CA ASP A 7 -4.22 36.75 1.51
C ASP A 7 -3.92 38.10 0.81
N GLY A 8 -3.30 38.05 -0.37
CA GLY A 8 -2.84 39.23 -1.11
C GLY A 8 -1.39 39.64 -0.83
N GLY A 9 -0.70 38.97 0.11
CA GLY A 9 0.73 39.16 0.34
C GLY A 9 1.64 38.58 -0.75
N GLU A 10 2.91 39.01 -0.75
CA GLU A 10 3.97 38.52 -1.65
C GLU A 10 4.23 37.02 -1.46
N PHE A 11 4.11 36.54 -0.22
CA PHE A 11 4.26 35.14 0.15
C PHE A 11 2.90 34.48 0.37
N PRO A 12 2.78 33.15 0.12
CA PRO A 12 1.62 32.40 0.58
C PRO A 12 1.36 32.63 2.07
N ARG A 13 0.08 32.82 2.41
CA ARG A 13 -0.39 32.89 3.79
C ARG A 13 -0.23 31.55 4.49
N ALA A 14 -0.56 30.46 3.80
CA ALA A 14 -0.41 29.10 4.26
C ALA A 14 -0.08 28.17 3.09
N LEU A 15 0.65 27.10 3.39
CA LEU A 15 0.92 26.00 2.49
C LEU A 15 0.34 24.75 3.13
N VAL A 16 -0.69 24.19 2.51
CA VAL A 16 -1.44 23.08 3.09
C VAL A 16 -1.24 21.82 2.25
N ARG A 17 -0.92 20.70 2.88
CA ARG A 17 -1.01 19.38 2.26
C ARG A 17 -2.14 18.60 2.88
N VAL A 18 -2.86 17.85 2.05
CA VAL A 18 -3.83 16.85 2.50
C VAL A 18 -3.23 15.49 2.18
N ASP A 19 -2.83 14.79 3.25
CA ASP A 19 -2.31 13.43 3.18
C ASP A 19 -3.27 12.50 3.93
N ARG A 20 -3.77 11.46 3.24
CA ARG A 20 -4.75 10.50 3.78
C ARG A 20 -5.97 11.14 4.45
N GLY A 21 -6.46 12.25 3.89
CA GLY A 21 -7.60 13.00 4.43
C GLY A 21 -7.29 13.83 5.68
N VAL A 22 -6.04 13.83 6.15
CA VAL A 22 -5.56 14.71 7.22
C VAL A 22 -4.97 15.96 6.61
N GLU A 23 -5.48 17.10 7.02
CA GLU A 23 -5.01 18.42 6.61
C GLU A 23 -3.84 18.87 7.50
N GLN A 24 -2.73 19.26 6.87
CA GLN A 24 -1.54 19.78 7.55
C GLN A 24 -1.08 21.09 6.91
N GLU A 25 -0.79 22.10 7.73
CA GLU A 25 -0.20 23.37 7.31
C GLU A 25 1.29 23.38 7.62
N PHE A 26 2.08 23.88 6.67
CA PHE A 26 3.50 24.17 6.87
C PHE A 26 3.62 25.51 7.59
N THR A 27 4.01 25.47 8.86
CA THR A 27 4.06 26.64 9.73
C THR A 27 5.21 27.58 9.35
N ARG A 28 5.19 28.81 9.86
CA ARG A 28 6.33 29.74 9.72
C ARG A 28 7.58 29.22 10.42
N GLU A 29 7.39 28.37 11.41
CA GLU A 29 8.40 27.63 12.14
C GLU A 29 8.95 26.43 11.35
N GLY A 30 8.50 26.23 10.10
CA GLY A 30 9.02 25.22 9.19
C GLY A 30 8.63 23.79 9.58
N GLU A 31 7.52 23.63 10.29
CA GLU A 31 7.02 22.35 10.77
C GLU A 31 5.64 22.07 10.17
N TRP A 32 5.28 20.79 10.06
CA TRP A 32 3.93 20.40 9.70
C TRP A 32 3.07 20.30 10.95
N ALA A 33 2.01 21.10 11.01
CA ALA A 33 1.01 21.05 12.07
C ALA A 33 -0.36 20.70 11.50
N GLY A 34 -1.22 20.06 12.31
CA GLY A 34 -2.61 19.86 11.92
C GLY A 34 -3.29 21.20 11.63
N SER A 35 -4.07 21.28 10.56
CA SER A 35 -4.72 22.51 10.10
C SER A 35 -6.19 22.28 9.78
N ASP A 36 -6.99 23.35 9.84
CA ASP A 36 -8.39 23.38 9.44
C ASP A 36 -8.67 24.45 8.37
N VAL A 37 -7.62 25.01 7.77
CA VAL A 37 -7.65 26.10 6.77
C VAL A 37 -8.48 25.77 5.53
N LEU A 38 -8.45 24.53 5.03
CA LEU A 38 -9.27 24.12 3.88
C LEU A 38 -10.69 23.77 4.31
N SER A 39 -10.86 23.25 5.52
CA SER A 39 -12.18 22.93 6.07
C SER A 39 -12.97 24.18 6.51
N ARG A 40 -12.27 25.28 6.82
CA ARG A 40 -12.83 26.57 7.26
C ARG A 40 -12.05 27.75 6.66
N PRO A 41 -12.08 27.94 5.34
CA PRO A 41 -11.31 29.00 4.69
C PRO A 41 -11.87 30.36 5.08
N ASP A 42 -10.98 31.31 5.40
CA ASP A 42 -11.37 32.71 5.50
C ASP A 42 -11.87 33.18 4.13
N PRO A 43 -13.05 33.85 4.04
CA PRO A 43 -13.58 34.35 2.78
C PRO A 43 -12.64 35.30 2.01
N GLN A 44 -11.66 35.91 2.68
CA GLN A 44 -10.67 36.80 2.07
C GLN A 44 -9.48 36.05 1.46
N TRP A 45 -9.36 34.74 1.70
CA TRP A 45 -8.24 33.96 1.21
C TRP A 45 -8.54 33.32 -0.15
N ALA A 46 -7.57 33.41 -1.06
CA ALA A 46 -7.56 32.62 -2.28
C ALA A 46 -6.86 31.28 -2.01
N VAL A 47 -7.60 30.18 -2.17
CA VAL A 47 -7.06 28.82 -2.07
C VAL A 47 -6.88 28.25 -3.47
N THR A 48 -5.69 27.77 -3.79
CA THR A 48 -5.38 27.18 -5.11
C THR A 48 -4.74 25.82 -4.92
N GLU A 49 -5.33 24.78 -5.51
CA GLU A 49 -4.66 23.48 -5.64
C GLU A 49 -3.53 23.59 -6.65
N VAL A 50 -2.34 23.10 -6.29
CA VAL A 50 -1.14 23.18 -7.11
C VAL A 50 -0.45 21.83 -7.23
N TYR A 51 0.40 21.68 -8.24
CA TYR A 51 1.26 20.51 -8.35
C TYR A 51 2.35 20.52 -7.27
N SER A 52 2.81 19.34 -6.84
CA SER A 52 3.80 19.19 -5.76
C SER A 52 5.07 20.02 -5.98
N GLY A 53 5.57 20.08 -7.22
CA GLY A 53 6.77 20.87 -7.54
C GLY A 53 6.61 22.38 -7.38
N GLU A 54 5.41 22.95 -7.56
CA GLU A 54 5.14 24.36 -7.25
C GLU A 54 5.00 24.57 -5.74
N PHE A 55 4.27 23.67 -5.09
CA PHE A 55 4.11 23.68 -3.64
C PHE A 55 5.45 23.71 -2.91
N TYR A 56 6.35 22.78 -3.24
CA TYR A 56 7.63 22.68 -2.57
C TYR A 56 8.64 23.77 -2.96
N ARG A 57 8.44 24.47 -4.08
CA ARG A 57 9.19 25.71 -4.38
C ARG A 57 8.86 26.81 -3.37
N HIS A 58 7.62 26.88 -2.91
CA HIS A 58 7.23 27.82 -1.85
C HIS A 58 7.80 27.39 -0.49
N VAL A 59 7.70 26.10 -0.14
CA VAL A 59 8.31 25.54 1.08
C VAL A 59 9.81 25.85 1.11
N HIS A 60 10.53 25.51 0.02
CA HIS A 60 11.96 25.77 -0.11
C HIS A 60 12.31 27.23 0.16
N ARG A 61 11.58 28.17 -0.46
CA ARG A 61 11.83 29.61 -0.30
C ARG A 61 11.65 30.04 1.15
N ILE A 62 10.56 29.64 1.81
CA ILE A 62 10.27 29.99 3.21
C ILE A 62 11.37 29.45 4.14
N VAL A 63 11.72 28.17 3.98
CA VAL A 63 12.75 27.52 4.80
C VAL A 63 14.11 28.18 4.57
N ARG A 64 14.48 28.41 3.30
CA ARG A 64 15.76 29.03 2.93
C ARG A 64 15.90 30.43 3.54
N ASP A 65 14.92 31.31 3.34
CA ASP A 65 14.95 32.68 3.83
C ASP A 65 15.13 32.74 5.36
N ARG A 66 14.43 31.86 6.08
CA ARG A 66 14.56 31.76 7.53
C ARG A 66 15.96 31.31 7.94
N ARG A 67 16.48 30.28 7.28
CA ARG A 67 17.75 29.66 7.67
C ARG A 67 18.97 30.47 7.25
N GLU A 68 18.87 31.25 6.17
CA GLU A 68 19.90 32.24 5.79
C GLU A 68 20.05 33.31 6.89
N ARG A 69 18.94 33.78 7.47
CA ARG A 69 18.98 34.74 8.59
C ARG A 69 19.61 34.15 9.86
N ALA A 70 19.58 32.84 10.03
CA ALA A 70 20.20 32.15 11.15
C ALA A 70 21.73 31.99 10.99
N GLY A 71 22.29 32.29 9.81
CA GLY A 71 23.75 32.34 9.59
C GLY A 71 24.46 30.99 9.69
N HIS A 72 23.79 29.90 9.33
CA HIS A 72 24.38 28.56 9.42
C HIS A 72 25.55 28.36 8.43
N GLY A 73 26.63 27.72 8.88
CA GLY A 73 27.86 27.52 8.09
C GLY A 73 27.83 26.34 7.10
N CYS A 74 26.81 25.48 7.20
CA CYS A 74 26.61 24.32 6.33
C CYS A 74 25.28 24.43 5.57
N VAL A 75 25.20 23.76 4.41
CA VAL A 75 23.98 23.60 3.62
C VAL A 75 23.77 22.14 3.21
N ALA A 76 22.52 21.68 3.26
CA ALA A 76 22.07 20.43 2.64
C ALA A 76 21.66 20.71 1.19
N VAL A 77 22.00 19.82 0.27
CA VAL A 77 21.74 19.94 -1.18
C VAL A 77 20.82 18.81 -1.64
N PHE A 78 19.80 19.15 -2.42
CA PHE A 78 18.74 18.25 -2.88
C PHE A 78 18.74 18.18 -4.40
N SER A 79 18.36 17.02 -4.94
CA SER A 79 18.20 16.80 -6.38
C SER A 79 16.87 17.33 -6.93
N THR A 80 15.85 17.52 -6.09
CA THR A 80 14.50 17.94 -6.48
C THR A 80 13.85 18.81 -5.40
N HIS A 81 12.83 19.60 -5.77
CA HIS A 81 12.04 20.36 -4.81
C HIS A 81 11.13 19.47 -3.96
N VAL A 82 10.70 18.31 -4.49
CA VAL A 82 9.84 17.38 -3.76
C VAL A 82 10.60 16.84 -2.56
N GLY A 83 10.07 17.05 -1.35
CA GLY A 83 10.64 16.55 -0.10
C GLY A 83 11.76 17.40 0.52
N VAL A 84 11.92 18.68 0.14
CA VAL A 84 12.96 19.57 0.72
C VAL A 84 12.73 19.92 2.20
N ASP A 85 11.49 19.77 2.67
CA ASP A 85 11.10 19.84 4.09
C ASP A 85 11.62 18.66 4.91
N GLU A 86 12.07 17.61 4.23
CA GLU A 86 12.54 16.38 4.81
C GLU A 86 14.05 16.25 4.57
N LEU A 87 14.85 16.64 5.56
CA LEU A 87 16.32 16.65 5.47
C LEU A 87 16.93 15.29 5.08
N HIS A 88 16.22 14.18 5.30
CA HIS A 88 16.64 12.85 4.88
C HIS A 88 16.59 12.62 3.35
N ASN A 89 16.11 13.60 2.58
CA ASN A 89 16.18 13.62 1.12
C ASN A 89 17.42 14.37 0.60
N ALA A 90 18.27 14.89 1.49
CA ALA A 90 19.51 15.55 1.10
C ALA A 90 20.44 14.56 0.38
N THR A 91 20.97 15.00 -0.76
CA THR A 91 21.88 14.23 -1.62
C THR A 91 23.35 14.59 -1.42
N ALA A 92 23.62 15.76 -0.82
CA ALA A 92 24.96 16.19 -0.45
C ALA A 92 24.92 17.21 0.69
N VAL A 93 26.06 17.40 1.35
CA VAL A 93 26.28 18.51 2.29
C VAL A 93 27.48 19.32 1.81
N MET A 94 27.36 20.64 1.88
CA MET A 94 28.43 21.58 1.60
C MET A 94 28.62 22.51 2.79
N ARG A 95 29.86 22.94 3.03
CA ARG A 95 30.17 24.08 3.90
C ARG A 95 31.15 25.01 3.21
N ARG A 96 31.24 26.25 3.70
CA ARG A 96 32.30 27.18 3.28
C ARG A 96 33.28 27.39 4.41
N ARG A 97 34.57 27.17 4.14
CA ARG A 97 35.67 27.37 5.08
C ARG A 97 36.78 28.15 4.40
N ASP A 98 37.18 29.27 4.99
CA ASP A 98 38.26 30.13 4.47
C ASP A 98 38.07 30.55 2.98
N GLY A 99 36.80 30.75 2.57
CA GLY A 99 36.44 31.11 1.20
C GLY A 99 36.41 29.94 0.21
N ALA A 100 36.81 28.74 0.62
CA ALA A 100 36.70 27.52 -0.18
C ALA A 100 35.39 26.77 0.11
N GLU A 101 34.83 26.15 -0.93
CA GLU A 101 33.72 25.20 -0.80
C GLU A 101 34.28 23.81 -0.46
N GLU A 102 33.77 23.23 0.62
CA GLU A 102 34.06 21.88 1.04
C GLU A 102 32.79 21.03 0.98
N TRP A 103 32.91 19.83 0.44
CA TRP A 103 31.82 18.87 0.29
C TRP A 103 32.04 17.69 1.21
N LEU A 104 30.99 17.25 1.89
CA LEU A 104 31.02 16.00 2.62
C LEU A 104 30.88 14.85 1.62
N ASP A 105 31.91 14.02 1.50
CA ASP A 105 31.86 12.84 0.64
C ASP A 105 31.12 11.66 1.29
N GLU A 106 30.98 10.57 0.55
CA GLU A 106 30.29 9.36 1.01
C GLU A 106 31.01 8.66 2.18
N THR A 107 32.25 9.03 2.46
CA THR A 107 33.08 8.53 3.57
C THR A 107 33.04 9.45 4.78
N GLY A 108 32.29 10.55 4.74
CA GLY A 108 32.20 11.52 5.83
C GLY A 108 33.41 12.45 5.96
N VAL A 109 34.25 12.52 4.93
CA VAL A 109 35.40 13.43 4.88
C VAL A 109 35.03 14.68 4.10
N TRP A 110 35.44 15.83 4.62
CA TRP A 110 35.31 17.11 3.92
C TRP A 110 36.40 17.23 2.86
N GLN A 111 36.00 17.36 1.61
CA GLN A 111 36.91 17.56 0.50
C GLN A 111 36.68 18.94 -0.13
N ALA A 112 37.76 19.70 -0.29
CA ALA A 112 37.71 20.95 -1.04
C ALA A 112 37.38 20.65 -2.51
N GLY A 113 36.40 21.36 -3.06
CA GLY A 113 36.02 21.19 -4.45
C GLY A 113 34.88 22.10 -4.86
N THR A 114 34.89 22.51 -6.12
CA THR A 114 33.76 23.19 -6.73
C THR A 114 32.89 22.15 -7.42
N ARG A 115 31.63 22.05 -7.03
CA ARG A 115 30.62 21.27 -7.76
C ARG A 115 29.68 22.25 -8.44
N ASP A 116 29.46 22.06 -9.73
CA ASP A 116 28.36 22.76 -10.40
C ASP A 116 27.05 22.29 -9.77
N LEU A 117 26.36 23.21 -9.13
CA LEU A 117 25.07 22.94 -8.52
C LEU A 117 23.96 22.97 -9.56
N GLY A 118 24.16 23.55 -10.75
CA GLY A 118 23.08 23.74 -11.71
C GLY A 118 21.83 24.31 -11.05
N GLU A 119 20.67 23.69 -11.31
CA GLU A 119 19.38 24.02 -10.67
C GLU A 119 19.17 23.32 -9.30
N ARG A 120 20.21 22.72 -8.70
CA ARG A 120 20.09 22.01 -7.41
C ARG A 120 19.71 22.97 -6.30
N ILE A 121 18.92 22.42 -5.40
CA ILE A 121 18.23 23.15 -4.35
C ILE A 121 19.04 22.97 -3.08
N TRP A 122 19.21 24.02 -2.31
CA TRP A 122 19.97 23.94 -1.07
C TRP A 122 19.28 24.69 0.06
N LEU A 123 19.49 24.20 1.28
CA LEU A 123 18.98 24.76 2.52
C LEU A 123 20.12 24.86 3.51
N PRO A 124 20.36 26.02 4.16
CA PRO A 124 21.27 26.08 5.29
C PRO A 124 20.81 25.11 6.38
N ILE A 125 21.74 24.52 7.14
CA ILE A 125 21.43 23.55 8.20
C ILE A 125 22.22 23.86 9.46
N SER A 126 21.60 23.72 10.63
CA SER A 126 22.30 23.85 11.92
C SER A 126 23.32 22.71 12.12
N GLU A 127 24.20 22.81 13.12
CA GLU A 127 25.11 21.70 13.47
C GLU A 127 24.34 20.43 13.88
N GLU A 128 23.23 20.58 14.61
CA GLU A 128 22.38 19.45 15.01
C GLU A 128 21.69 18.80 13.80
N GLU A 129 21.28 19.61 12.82
CA GLU A 129 20.72 19.11 11.56
C GLU A 129 21.79 18.49 10.67
N LEU A 130 23.00 19.04 10.67
CA LEU A 130 24.16 18.47 9.98
C LEU A 130 24.41 17.05 10.47
N ASP A 131 24.39 16.82 11.78
CA ASP A 131 24.57 15.47 12.32
C ASP A 131 23.49 14.48 11.84
N ARG A 132 22.25 14.94 11.68
CA ARG A 132 21.16 14.14 11.10
C ARG A 132 21.36 13.88 9.60
N VAL A 133 21.73 14.90 8.83
CA VAL A 133 21.93 14.82 7.38
C VAL A 133 23.15 13.99 7.00
N LYS A 134 24.19 13.97 7.85
CA LYS A 134 25.37 13.12 7.64
C LYS A 134 24.97 11.66 7.40
N TRP A 135 23.99 11.14 8.13
CA TRP A 135 23.50 9.76 7.97
C TRP A 135 22.83 9.47 6.63
N THR A 136 22.35 10.51 5.95
CA THR A 136 21.73 10.40 4.63
C THR A 136 22.78 10.47 3.52
N VAL A 137 23.77 11.36 3.69
CA VAL A 137 24.75 11.69 2.64
C VAL A 137 25.98 10.78 2.70
N VAL A 138 26.43 10.43 3.91
CA VAL A 138 27.47 9.43 4.14
C VAL A 138 26.80 8.08 4.06
N ARG A 139 27.34 7.15 3.25
CA ARG A 139 26.80 5.80 3.18
C ARG A 139 27.13 5.10 4.50
N PRO A 140 26.15 4.83 5.38
CA PRO A 140 26.47 4.15 6.61
C PRO A 140 26.87 2.71 6.28
N ALA A 141 27.85 2.20 7.02
CA ALA A 141 28.05 0.77 7.13
C ALA A 141 26.93 0.22 8.02
N TRP A 142 26.32 -0.88 7.59
CA TRP A 142 25.21 -1.51 8.29
C TRP A 142 25.66 -2.81 8.93
N PHE A 143 25.20 -3.07 10.14
CA PHE A 143 25.53 -4.26 10.90
C PHE A 143 24.29 -4.85 11.54
N VAL A 144 24.24 -6.17 11.64
CA VAL A 144 23.30 -6.88 12.50
C VAL A 144 24.07 -7.44 13.67
N LEU A 145 23.60 -7.15 14.87
CA LEU A 145 24.10 -7.73 16.10
C LEU A 145 23.23 -8.91 16.47
N HIS A 146 23.84 -10.05 16.76
CA HIS A 146 23.14 -11.24 17.24
C HIS A 146 23.48 -11.49 18.71
N ASP A 147 22.48 -11.95 19.47
CA ASP A 147 22.69 -12.42 20.83
C ASP A 147 23.36 -13.80 20.87
N GLY A 148 23.64 -14.31 22.08
CA GLY A 148 24.28 -15.63 22.26
C GLY A 148 23.45 -16.83 21.75
N SER A 149 22.19 -16.61 21.34
CA SER A 149 21.32 -17.61 20.71
C SER A 149 21.17 -17.39 19.20
N ASP A 150 22.01 -16.54 18.61
CA ASP A 150 22.01 -16.15 17.20
C ASP A 150 20.77 -15.35 16.73
N HIS A 151 19.96 -14.83 17.66
CA HIS A 151 18.81 -14.02 17.29
C HIS A 151 19.24 -12.56 17.04
N PRO A 152 18.68 -11.89 16.01
CA PRO A 152 18.89 -10.47 15.80
C PRO A 152 18.51 -9.66 17.04
N TYR A 153 19.53 -9.04 17.65
CA TYR A 153 19.41 -8.22 18.86
C TYR A 153 19.19 -6.75 18.51
N ALA A 154 19.93 -6.25 17.52
CA ALA A 154 19.85 -4.88 17.04
C ALA A 154 20.39 -4.76 15.61
N VAL A 155 19.94 -3.74 14.89
CA VAL A 155 20.59 -3.29 13.66
C VAL A 155 21.36 -2.02 13.98
N VAL A 156 22.63 -1.95 13.60
CA VAL A 156 23.45 -0.76 13.76
C VAL A 156 23.73 -0.15 12.40
N ARG A 157 23.63 1.18 12.33
CA ARG A 157 24.22 1.98 11.26
C ARG A 157 25.40 2.75 11.84
N LYS A 158 26.50 2.79 11.09
CA LYS A 158 27.72 3.48 11.49
C LYS A 158 28.20 4.41 10.38
N ILE A 159 28.49 5.65 10.76
CA ILE A 159 29.32 6.59 10.00
C ILE A 159 30.60 6.85 10.80
N PRO A 160 31.66 7.46 10.24
CA PRO A 160 32.92 7.62 10.97
C PRO A 160 32.79 8.36 12.31
N SER A 161 31.87 9.31 12.40
CA SER A 161 31.69 10.16 13.57
C SER A 161 30.61 9.69 14.55
N ALA A 162 29.82 8.67 14.21
CA ALA A 162 28.66 8.28 15.01
C ALA A 162 28.22 6.84 14.76
N GLU A 163 27.57 6.26 15.77
CA GLU A 163 26.95 4.94 15.73
C GLU A 163 25.53 5.06 16.28
N GLU A 164 24.56 4.47 15.59
CA GLU A 164 23.17 4.37 16.05
C GLU A 164 22.66 2.95 15.92
N ALA A 165 21.83 2.53 16.88
CA ALA A 165 21.22 1.21 16.89
C ALA A 165 19.69 1.29 16.91
N PHE A 166 19.07 0.44 16.10
CA PHE A 166 17.68 0.06 16.21
C PHE A 166 17.58 -1.19 17.08
N THR A 167 17.09 -1.00 18.30
CA THR A 167 17.10 -2.03 19.35
C THR A 167 15.68 -2.45 19.73
N ARG A 168 15.55 -3.17 20.84
CA ARG A 168 14.29 -3.48 21.51
C ARG A 168 13.40 -2.26 21.81
N ARG A 169 13.92 -1.04 21.76
CA ARG A 169 13.11 0.19 21.89
C ARG A 169 12.34 0.57 20.62
N LEU A 170 12.59 -0.13 19.50
CA LEU A 170 11.93 0.08 18.20
C LEU A 170 12.08 1.51 17.67
N ARG A 171 13.26 2.10 17.91
CA ARG A 171 13.66 3.41 17.41
C ARG A 171 15.18 3.46 17.31
N TRP A 172 15.68 4.28 16.39
CA TRP A 172 17.10 4.59 16.27
C TRP A 172 17.54 5.46 17.44
N GLU A 173 18.60 5.05 18.13
CA GLU A 173 19.23 5.80 19.22
C GLU A 173 20.76 5.72 19.09
N PRO A 174 21.51 6.74 19.55
CA PRO A 174 22.96 6.63 19.68
C PRO A 174 23.37 5.37 20.45
N SER A 175 24.43 4.70 20.00
CA SER A 175 24.87 3.43 20.58
C SER A 175 26.40 3.25 20.62
N ASP A 176 26.83 2.25 21.37
CA ASP A 176 28.20 1.73 21.46
C ASP A 176 28.23 0.19 21.34
N LEU A 177 27.23 -0.39 20.66
CA LEU A 177 26.97 -1.83 20.63
C LEU A 177 28.01 -2.61 19.81
N LEU A 178 28.66 -1.98 18.83
CA LEU A 178 29.71 -2.67 18.04
C LEU A 178 30.95 -3.01 18.88
N GLY A 179 31.15 -2.36 20.02
CA GLY A 179 32.26 -2.63 20.94
C GLY A 179 31.98 -3.75 21.95
N ARG A 180 30.77 -4.33 21.95
CA ARG A 180 30.38 -5.34 22.93
C ARG A 180 30.87 -6.73 22.54
N GLU A 181 31.69 -7.32 23.42
CA GLU A 181 32.27 -8.66 23.21
C GLU A 181 31.23 -9.81 23.32
N ASP A 182 30.08 -9.56 23.95
CA ASP A 182 29.03 -10.56 24.13
C ASP A 182 28.05 -10.65 22.94
N LEU A 183 28.21 -9.81 21.92
CA LEU A 183 27.38 -9.80 20.72
C LEU A 183 28.19 -10.24 19.51
N ARG A 184 27.58 -11.07 18.65
CA ARG A 184 28.16 -11.38 17.34
C ARG A 184 27.80 -10.27 16.37
N VAL A 185 28.81 -9.66 15.74
CA VAL A 185 28.63 -8.60 14.75
C VAL A 185 28.70 -9.21 13.34
N GLU A 186 27.70 -8.93 12.52
CA GLU A 186 27.67 -9.25 11.09
C GLU A 186 27.54 -7.95 10.29
N GLU A 187 28.47 -7.69 9.36
CA GLU A 187 28.38 -6.54 8.45
C GLU A 187 27.53 -6.89 7.24
N LEU A 188 26.59 -6.01 6.89
CA LEU A 188 25.68 -6.18 5.77
C LEU A 188 26.25 -5.54 4.49
N ALA A 189 26.25 -6.30 3.41
CA ALA A 189 26.76 -5.83 2.11
C ALA A 189 25.84 -4.79 1.43
N HIS A 190 24.53 -4.85 1.69
CA HIS A 190 23.55 -4.00 1.04
C HIS A 190 22.60 -3.33 2.05
N PRO A 191 22.28 -2.02 1.88
CA PRO A 191 21.30 -1.34 2.74
C PRO A 191 19.91 -1.99 2.77
N LEU A 192 19.50 -2.65 1.68
CA LEU A 192 18.22 -3.39 1.65
C LEU A 192 18.18 -4.57 2.63
N ASP A 193 19.33 -5.16 2.95
CA ASP A 193 19.41 -6.22 3.97
C ASP A 193 19.23 -5.63 5.38
N ALA A 194 19.57 -4.34 5.58
CA ALA A 194 19.36 -3.67 6.85
C ALA A 194 17.89 -3.43 7.14
N ASP A 195 17.09 -3.08 6.12
CA ASP A 195 15.63 -2.94 6.27
C ASP A 195 15.00 -4.27 6.72
N ARG A 196 15.40 -5.39 6.11
CA ARG A 196 14.96 -6.73 6.51
C ARG A 196 15.39 -7.07 7.94
N ALA A 197 16.60 -6.70 8.32
CA ALA A 197 17.09 -6.93 9.67
C ALA A 197 16.34 -6.07 10.71
N VAL A 198 15.99 -4.83 10.38
CA VAL A 198 15.17 -3.94 11.23
C VAL A 198 13.79 -4.55 11.42
N GLU A 199 13.17 -5.03 10.34
CA GLU A 199 11.90 -5.74 10.37
C GLU A 199 11.97 -7.00 11.25
N ALA A 200 13.06 -7.78 11.16
CA ALA A 200 13.27 -8.96 12.00
C ALA A 200 13.40 -8.62 13.50
N VAL A 201 14.16 -7.57 13.85
CA VAL A 201 14.27 -7.07 15.24
C VAL A 201 12.92 -6.58 15.73
N GLU A 202 12.20 -5.80 14.91
CA GLU A 202 10.88 -5.29 15.25
C GLU A 202 9.89 -6.44 15.53
N PHE A 203 9.85 -7.44 14.64
CA PHE A 203 9.00 -8.61 14.77
C PHE A 203 9.29 -9.39 16.06
N GLY A 204 10.57 -9.71 16.32
CA GLY A 204 10.99 -10.47 17.48
C GLY A 204 10.63 -9.78 18.81
N VAL A 205 10.89 -8.48 18.89
CA VAL A 205 10.61 -7.66 20.08
C VAL A 205 9.11 -7.55 20.34
N ARG A 206 8.30 -7.32 19.30
CA ARG A 206 6.84 -7.23 19.42
C ARG A 206 6.24 -8.58 19.83
N ALA A 207 6.68 -9.67 19.21
CA ALA A 207 6.22 -11.02 19.54
C ALA A 207 6.56 -11.40 21.00
N GLU A 208 7.76 -11.07 21.48
CA GLU A 208 8.14 -11.33 22.87
C GLU A 208 7.30 -10.53 23.87
N ARG A 209 7.13 -9.22 23.62
CA ARG A 209 6.30 -8.34 24.47
C ARG A 209 4.86 -8.83 24.54
N GLN A 210 4.35 -9.37 23.45
CA GLN A 210 3.02 -9.91 23.38
C GLN A 210 2.89 -11.21 24.16
N ARG A 211 3.81 -12.18 23.95
CA ARG A 211 3.86 -13.44 24.71
C ARG A 211 3.93 -13.21 26.22
N ALA A 212 4.69 -12.21 26.67
CA ALA A 212 4.82 -11.87 28.09
C ALA A 212 3.51 -11.39 28.75
N ARG A 213 2.52 -10.92 27.97
CA ARG A 213 1.24 -10.40 28.49
C ARG A 213 0.19 -11.50 28.75
N GLY A 214 0.39 -12.71 28.22
CA GLY A 214 -0.51 -13.85 28.47
C GLY A 214 -1.94 -13.71 27.94
N GLY A 215 -2.20 -12.76 27.03
CA GLY A 215 -3.50 -12.53 26.39
C GLY A 215 -3.52 -12.95 24.92
N PRO A 216 -4.62 -12.67 24.19
CA PRO A 216 -4.67 -12.86 22.74
C PRO A 216 -3.54 -12.11 22.03
N GLU A 217 -3.00 -12.74 21.00
CA GLU A 217 -1.99 -12.14 20.13
C GLU A 217 -2.68 -11.37 19.01
N TYR A 218 -2.43 -10.07 18.91
CA TYR A 218 -2.89 -9.20 17.83
C TYR A 218 -1.81 -9.03 16.77
N PHE A 219 -2.23 -8.97 15.51
CA PHE A 219 -1.39 -8.78 14.35
C PHE A 219 -2.03 -7.78 13.41
N THR A 220 -1.23 -6.87 12.85
CA THR A 220 -1.65 -6.05 11.71
C THR A 220 -1.25 -6.70 10.40
N LEU A 221 -2.10 -6.62 9.38
CA LEU A 221 -1.79 -7.05 8.01
C LEU A 221 -1.35 -5.86 7.15
N ARG A 222 -0.30 -6.03 6.36
CA ARG A 222 0.25 -5.04 5.42
C ARG A 222 0.51 -5.68 4.07
N ASP A 223 0.43 -4.91 3.00
CA ASP A 223 0.76 -5.43 1.67
C ASP A 223 2.28 -5.41 1.47
N ARG A 224 2.82 -6.51 0.96
CA ARG A 224 4.26 -6.69 0.78
C ARG A 224 4.85 -5.87 -0.37
N PHE A 225 4.05 -5.57 -1.38
CA PHE A 225 4.54 -5.11 -2.69
C PHE A 225 4.20 -3.66 -2.99
N TYR A 226 3.03 -3.19 -2.56
CA TYR A 226 2.46 -1.92 -3.00
C TYR A 226 2.39 -0.88 -1.88
N SER A 227 2.23 -1.30 -0.63
CA SER A 227 2.07 -0.36 0.48
C SER A 227 2.39 -0.98 1.84
N ARG A 228 3.26 -0.31 2.60
CA ARG A 228 3.47 -0.59 4.04
C ARG A 228 2.25 -0.21 4.92
N GLU A 229 1.15 0.24 4.32
CA GLU A 229 -0.07 0.58 5.02
C GLU A 229 -0.74 -0.65 5.62
N VAL A 230 -1.18 -0.50 6.87
CA VAL A 230 -1.93 -1.52 7.58
C VAL A 230 -3.37 -1.54 7.07
N PHE A 231 -3.82 -2.68 6.58
CA PHE A 231 -5.16 -2.88 6.04
C PHE A 231 -5.98 -3.93 6.78
N GLY A 232 -5.44 -4.58 7.80
CA GLY A 232 -6.14 -5.63 8.52
C GLY A 232 -5.67 -5.74 9.95
N VAL A 233 -6.55 -6.22 10.84
CA VAL A 233 -6.18 -6.60 12.20
C VAL A 233 -6.71 -8.00 12.45
N VAL A 234 -5.81 -8.90 12.81
CA VAL A 234 -6.10 -10.27 13.21
C VAL A 234 -5.81 -10.40 14.70
N ARG A 235 -6.67 -11.10 15.43
CA ARG A 235 -6.35 -11.58 16.78
C ARG A 235 -6.26 -13.09 16.75
N ARG A 236 -5.41 -13.66 17.59
CA ARG A 236 -5.18 -15.09 17.75
C ARG A 236 -5.33 -15.47 19.21
N THR A 237 -6.14 -16.49 19.47
CA THR A 237 -6.31 -17.10 20.80
C THR A 237 -6.00 -18.59 20.69
N GLY A 238 -4.82 -19.00 21.14
CA GLY A 238 -4.31 -20.34 20.88
C GLY A 238 -4.11 -20.57 19.38
N THR A 239 -4.84 -21.52 18.79
CA THR A 239 -4.80 -21.83 17.35
C THR A 239 -5.90 -21.15 16.55
N THR A 240 -6.81 -20.43 17.20
CA THR A 240 -7.93 -19.76 16.52
C THR A 240 -7.53 -18.35 16.14
N GLU A 241 -7.72 -17.98 14.88
CA GLU A 241 -7.49 -16.65 14.35
C GLU A 241 -8.81 -16.01 13.92
N GLU A 242 -8.94 -14.71 14.15
CA GLU A 242 -10.09 -13.92 13.77
C GLU A 242 -9.65 -12.57 13.22
N VAL A 243 -10.25 -12.10 12.12
CA VAL A 243 -10.03 -10.75 11.58
C VAL A 243 -11.15 -9.82 12.04
N HIS A 244 -10.83 -8.57 12.37
CA HIS A 244 -11.84 -7.60 12.78
C HIS A 244 -12.61 -7.06 11.56
N ALA A 245 -13.88 -7.42 11.39
CA ALA A 245 -14.73 -7.07 10.26
C ALA A 245 -15.67 -5.88 10.51
N GLY A 246 -15.26 -4.93 11.38
CA GLY A 246 -16.07 -3.74 11.67
C GLY A 246 -17.26 -4.08 12.55
N ARG A 247 -18.48 -3.69 12.15
CA ARG A 247 -19.70 -3.97 12.94
C ARG A 247 -20.00 -5.46 13.13
N ALA A 248 -19.54 -6.31 12.22
CA ALA A 248 -19.64 -7.76 12.38
C ALA A 248 -18.77 -8.29 13.53
N GLY A 249 -17.87 -7.47 14.07
CA GLY A 249 -16.93 -7.84 15.13
C GLY A 249 -15.79 -8.70 14.60
N TRP A 250 -15.37 -9.66 15.40
CA TRP A 250 -14.31 -10.61 15.05
C TRP A 250 -14.91 -11.79 14.30
N VAL A 251 -14.36 -12.08 13.11
CA VAL A 251 -14.81 -13.18 12.25
C VAL A 251 -13.66 -14.16 12.04
N PRO A 252 -13.90 -15.48 11.97
CA PRO A 252 -12.85 -16.47 11.78
C PRO A 252 -11.93 -16.12 10.60
N SER A 253 -10.62 -16.22 10.78
CA SER A 253 -9.60 -16.02 9.77
C SER A 253 -8.50 -17.08 9.89
N ALA A 254 -7.65 -17.22 8.88
CA ALA A 254 -6.48 -18.10 8.92
C ALA A 254 -5.22 -17.43 8.33
N VAL A 255 -5.30 -16.13 8.05
CA VAL A 255 -4.31 -15.41 7.24
C VAL A 255 -2.93 -15.42 7.88
N VAL A 256 -2.82 -15.25 9.20
CA VAL A 256 -1.51 -15.20 9.86
C VAL A 256 -0.89 -16.60 9.85
N GLY A 257 -1.66 -17.63 10.19
CA GLY A 257 -1.19 -19.01 10.15
C GLY A 257 -0.79 -19.47 8.75
N GLN A 258 -1.48 -19.00 7.70
CA GLN A 258 -1.08 -19.26 6.30
C GLN A 258 0.27 -18.61 5.96
N ILE A 259 0.47 -17.34 6.33
CA ILE A 259 1.76 -16.64 6.14
C ILE A 259 2.89 -17.38 6.87
N GLU A 260 2.68 -17.77 8.13
CA GLU A 260 3.68 -18.48 8.94
C GLU A 260 4.04 -19.87 8.39
N ARG A 261 3.11 -20.55 7.69
CA ARG A 261 3.39 -21.80 6.98
C ARG A 261 4.11 -21.61 5.64
N GLY A 262 4.41 -20.36 5.25
CA GLY A 262 5.07 -20.03 4.00
C GLY A 262 4.15 -20.08 2.78
N GLU A 263 2.83 -20.01 2.98
CA GLU A 263 1.91 -19.82 1.85
C GLU A 263 2.19 -18.46 1.21
N VAL A 264 2.28 -18.43 -0.13
CA VAL A 264 2.62 -17.22 -0.87
C VAL A 264 1.40 -16.31 -0.94
N LEU A 265 1.22 -15.54 0.14
CA LEU A 265 0.26 -14.44 0.20
C LEU A 265 1.01 -13.12 -0.08
N PRO A 266 0.33 -12.13 -0.69
CA PRO A 266 0.93 -10.82 -0.91
C PRO A 266 0.98 -9.97 0.38
N TYR A 267 0.77 -10.58 1.54
CA TYR A 267 0.65 -9.91 2.82
C TYR A 267 1.80 -10.26 3.74
N GLU A 268 2.13 -9.33 4.62
CA GLU A 268 2.97 -9.55 5.78
C GLU A 268 2.16 -9.22 7.03
N HIS A 269 2.47 -9.90 8.13
CA HIS A 269 1.86 -9.63 9.42
C HIS A 269 2.90 -9.06 10.38
N LEU A 270 2.47 -8.13 11.24
CA LEU A 270 3.30 -7.58 12.31
C LEU A 270 2.58 -7.76 13.65
N PRO A 271 3.21 -8.38 14.67
CA PRO A 271 2.64 -8.48 16.00
C PRO A 271 2.44 -7.10 16.60
N VAL A 272 1.29 -6.83 17.20
CA VAL A 272 0.98 -5.53 17.82
C VAL A 272 0.39 -5.71 19.21
N SER A 273 0.52 -4.68 20.03
CA SER A 273 -0.22 -4.61 21.29
C SER A 273 -1.72 -4.47 21.05
N TRP A 274 -2.52 -4.78 22.08
CA TRP A 274 -3.97 -4.54 22.03
C TRP A 274 -4.27 -3.05 21.78
N GLU A 275 -3.52 -2.15 22.42
CA GLU A 275 -3.70 -0.71 22.25
C GLU A 275 -3.44 -0.25 20.81
N GLU A 276 -2.38 -0.76 20.17
CA GLU A 276 -2.09 -0.50 18.76
C GLU A 276 -3.17 -1.10 17.85
N ALA A 277 -3.64 -2.31 18.15
CA ALA A 277 -4.71 -2.97 17.38
C ALA A 277 -6.02 -2.16 17.44
N GLU A 278 -6.42 -1.69 18.62
CA GLU A 278 -7.60 -0.83 18.80
C GLU A 278 -7.43 0.52 18.09
N ALA A 279 -6.25 1.13 18.17
CA ALA A 279 -5.96 2.38 17.45
C ALA A 279 -6.07 2.20 15.94
N VAL A 280 -5.55 1.09 15.40
CA VAL A 280 -5.74 0.73 13.99
C VAL A 280 -7.22 0.53 13.70
N ILE A 281 -7.94 -0.29 14.47
CA ILE A 281 -9.38 -0.56 14.25
C ILE A 281 -10.19 0.75 14.25
N ALA A 282 -9.97 1.63 15.22
CA ALA A 282 -10.68 2.89 15.36
C ALA A 282 -10.36 3.88 14.23
N GLY A 283 -9.11 3.89 13.74
CA GLY A 283 -8.67 4.74 12.64
C GLY A 283 -9.16 4.28 11.25
N ARG A 284 -9.77 3.11 11.15
CA ARG A 284 -10.20 2.55 9.86
C ARG A 284 -11.58 3.05 9.46
N SER A 285 -11.57 4.05 8.60
CA SER A 285 -12.74 4.51 7.85
C SER A 285 -12.66 4.11 6.38
N GLY A 286 -13.80 3.79 5.76
CA GLY A 286 -13.90 3.59 4.32
C GLY A 286 -14.31 2.18 3.91
N ARG A 287 -14.30 1.96 2.59
CA ARG A 287 -14.71 0.70 1.99
C ARG A 287 -13.68 -0.40 2.27
N ARG A 288 -14.18 -1.55 2.69
CA ARG A 288 -13.39 -2.75 3.02
C ARG A 288 -13.92 -3.92 2.21
N CYS A 289 -13.02 -4.79 1.76
CA CYS A 289 -13.37 -5.95 0.96
C CYS A 289 -12.87 -7.21 1.66
N PHE A 290 -13.69 -8.25 1.65
CA PHE A 290 -13.40 -9.51 2.31
C PHE A 290 -13.68 -10.69 1.37
N LEU A 291 -12.84 -11.71 1.43
CA LEU A 291 -13.08 -13.01 0.82
C LEU A 291 -13.59 -13.97 1.87
N VAL A 292 -14.74 -14.57 1.62
CA VAL A 292 -15.29 -15.65 2.45
C VAL A 292 -14.91 -16.96 1.80
N ARG A 293 -14.33 -17.89 2.56
CA ARG A 293 -13.81 -19.19 2.08
C ARG A 293 -14.41 -20.35 2.88
N ASP A 294 -14.56 -21.53 2.25
CA ASP A 294 -15.16 -22.72 2.89
C ASP A 294 -14.14 -23.63 3.60
N ARG A 295 -12.87 -23.52 3.23
CA ARG A 295 -11.75 -24.25 3.82
C ARG A 295 -10.51 -23.36 3.76
N PRO A 296 -9.69 -23.35 4.82
CA PRO A 296 -8.41 -22.66 4.79
C PRO A 296 -7.45 -23.29 3.76
N ASP A 297 -7.62 -24.59 3.46
CA ASP A 297 -6.73 -25.37 2.59
C ASP A 297 -7.22 -25.55 1.14
N ASP A 298 -8.37 -24.95 0.76
CA ASP A 298 -8.75 -24.81 -0.65
C ASP A 298 -8.52 -23.34 -1.07
N PRO A 299 -7.27 -22.97 -1.37
CA PRO A 299 -6.86 -21.58 -1.54
C PRO A 299 -7.47 -20.94 -2.79
N LEU A 300 -8.10 -21.72 -3.66
CA LEU A 300 -8.38 -21.25 -5.00
C LEU A 300 -9.76 -20.59 -5.16
N TRP A 301 -10.73 -20.82 -4.25
CA TRP A 301 -12.12 -20.42 -4.50
C TRP A 301 -12.79 -19.72 -3.32
N PRO A 302 -13.05 -18.40 -3.40
CA PRO A 302 -13.93 -17.77 -2.43
C PRO A 302 -15.35 -18.33 -2.58
N PHE A 303 -16.00 -18.61 -1.46
CA PHE A 303 -17.43 -18.83 -1.37
C PHE A 303 -18.22 -17.56 -1.75
N ALA A 304 -17.72 -16.40 -1.35
CA ALA A 304 -18.28 -15.10 -1.68
C ALA A 304 -17.22 -13.99 -1.55
N VAL A 305 -17.49 -12.86 -2.20
CA VAL A 305 -16.77 -11.60 -1.98
C VAL A 305 -17.71 -10.64 -1.28
N VAL A 306 -17.29 -10.06 -0.15
CA VAL A 306 -18.08 -9.12 0.63
C VAL A 306 -17.45 -7.74 0.57
N ARG A 307 -18.27 -6.71 0.36
CA ARG A 307 -17.89 -5.30 0.45
C ARG A 307 -18.63 -4.68 1.63
N VAL A 308 -17.89 -3.99 2.50
CA VAL A 308 -18.43 -3.24 3.62
C VAL A 308 -18.09 -1.77 3.39
N ASP A 309 -19.10 -0.91 3.37
CA ASP A 309 -18.96 0.54 3.25
C ASP A 309 -19.76 1.22 4.36
N GLY A 310 -19.04 1.64 5.41
CA GLY A 310 -19.64 2.04 6.68
C GLY A 310 -20.54 0.95 7.25
N GLU A 311 -21.85 1.17 7.15
CA GLU A 311 -22.89 0.26 7.66
C GLU A 311 -23.45 -0.71 6.64
N ARG A 312 -23.11 -0.51 5.38
CA ARG A 312 -23.68 -1.28 4.30
C ARG A 312 -22.76 -2.45 3.98
N GLU A 313 -23.27 -3.66 4.16
CA GLU A 313 -22.64 -4.88 3.68
C GLU A 313 -23.37 -5.35 2.41
N VAL A 314 -22.60 -5.63 1.35
CA VAL A 314 -23.09 -6.31 0.15
C VAL A 314 -22.19 -7.50 -0.18
N ALA A 315 -22.77 -8.60 -0.65
CA ALA A 315 -22.04 -9.80 -1.01
C ALA A 315 -22.28 -10.17 -2.47
N PHE A 316 -21.24 -10.68 -3.11
CA PHE A 316 -21.28 -11.34 -4.40
C PHE A 316 -21.05 -12.83 -4.17
N THR A 317 -22.11 -13.62 -4.38
CA THR A 317 -22.15 -15.06 -4.11
C THR A 317 -22.13 -15.84 -5.44
N ARG A 318 -22.38 -17.15 -5.36
CA ARG A 318 -22.59 -18.02 -6.53
C ARG A 318 -23.85 -17.68 -7.35
N ASP A 319 -24.68 -16.78 -6.85
CA ASP A 319 -25.84 -16.25 -7.59
C ASP A 319 -25.42 -15.16 -8.59
N LEU A 320 -24.16 -14.69 -8.51
CA LEU A 320 -23.51 -13.78 -9.46
C LEU A 320 -24.14 -12.38 -9.51
N VAL A 321 -24.69 -11.92 -8.38
CA VAL A 321 -25.26 -10.59 -8.20
C VAL A 321 -24.76 -9.99 -6.90
N TRP A 322 -24.52 -8.68 -6.88
CA TRP A 322 -24.26 -7.93 -5.66
C TRP A 322 -25.56 -7.63 -4.93
N GLU A 323 -25.73 -8.20 -3.74
CA GLU A 323 -26.94 -8.01 -2.95
C GLU A 323 -26.61 -7.59 -1.51
N PRO A 324 -27.50 -6.84 -0.82
CA PRO A 324 -27.38 -6.59 0.61
C PRO A 324 -27.17 -7.90 1.38
N SER A 325 -26.24 -7.90 2.35
CA SER A 325 -25.86 -9.12 3.05
C SER A 325 -25.64 -8.90 4.54
N THR A 326 -25.63 -10.02 5.28
CA THR A 326 -25.18 -10.14 6.68
C THR A 326 -24.23 -11.32 6.83
N LEU A 327 -23.54 -11.66 5.73
CA LEU A 327 -22.69 -12.83 5.60
C LEU A 327 -21.55 -12.81 6.62
N LEU A 328 -20.91 -11.66 6.87
CA LEU A 328 -19.82 -11.60 7.85
C LEU A 328 -20.32 -11.92 9.27
N ALA A 329 -21.46 -11.36 9.67
CA ALA A 329 -22.10 -11.65 10.96
C ALA A 329 -22.60 -13.11 11.06
N ARG A 330 -22.91 -13.76 9.93
CA ARG A 330 -23.24 -15.18 9.87
C ARG A 330 -21.98 -16.05 9.98
N VAL A 331 -20.90 -15.69 9.29
CA VAL A 331 -19.60 -16.36 9.36
C VAL A 331 -19.04 -16.31 10.78
N ALA A 332 -19.20 -15.20 11.50
CA ALA A 332 -18.86 -15.09 12.92
C ALA A 332 -19.47 -16.19 13.81
N ARG A 333 -20.63 -16.74 13.41
CA ARG A 333 -21.41 -17.71 14.18
C ARG A 333 -21.36 -19.13 13.61
N GLN A 334 -20.88 -19.30 12.38
CA GLN A 334 -20.91 -20.56 11.66
C GLN A 334 -19.51 -21.16 11.59
N GLN A 335 -19.38 -22.41 12.03
CA GLN A 335 -18.13 -23.14 11.86
C GLN A 335 -17.91 -23.51 10.39
N GLY A 336 -16.63 -23.49 9.98
CA GLY A 336 -16.19 -23.91 8.65
C GLY A 336 -16.14 -22.82 7.60
N LEU A 337 -16.54 -21.58 7.90
CA LEU A 337 -16.28 -20.44 7.00
C LEU A 337 -15.20 -19.53 7.61
N TRP A 338 -14.34 -19.00 6.75
CA TRP A 338 -13.23 -18.14 7.15
C TRP A 338 -13.17 -16.91 6.25
N VAL A 339 -12.59 -15.84 6.78
CA VAL A 339 -12.53 -14.54 6.13
C VAL A 339 -11.09 -14.07 6.00
N GLU A 340 -10.77 -13.60 4.80
CA GLU A 340 -9.55 -12.87 4.48
C GLU A 340 -9.95 -11.45 4.10
N GLU A 341 -9.34 -10.45 4.73
CA GLU A 341 -9.51 -9.06 4.30
C GLU A 341 -8.56 -8.76 3.13
N LEU A 342 -9.07 -8.04 2.13
CA LEU A 342 -8.26 -7.60 0.98
C LEU A 342 -7.65 -6.21 1.23
N PRO A 343 -6.50 -5.88 0.60
CA PRO A 343 -5.90 -4.56 0.69
C PRO A 343 -6.83 -3.41 0.23
N PRO A 344 -6.58 -2.16 0.66
CA PRO A 344 -7.52 -1.05 0.48
C PRO A 344 -7.74 -0.64 -0.99
N TYR A 345 -6.75 -0.87 -1.85
CA TYR A 345 -6.86 -0.63 -3.29
C TYR A 345 -7.61 -1.75 -4.03
N SER A 346 -7.93 -2.87 -3.36
CA SER A 346 -8.74 -3.93 -3.94
C SER A 346 -10.23 -3.60 -3.81
N SER A 347 -10.88 -3.36 -4.94
CA SER A 347 -12.34 -3.20 -4.99
C SER A 347 -13.10 -4.53 -4.77
N GLY A 348 -12.38 -5.66 -4.74
CA GLY A 348 -12.95 -7.01 -4.78
C GLY A 348 -13.53 -7.40 -6.16
N ALA A 349 -13.46 -6.53 -7.17
CA ALA A 349 -14.00 -6.82 -8.50
C ALA A 349 -13.25 -7.98 -9.18
N ALA A 350 -11.91 -8.01 -9.06
CA ALA A 350 -11.08 -9.10 -9.58
C ALA A 350 -11.52 -10.46 -9.01
N GLU A 351 -11.74 -10.53 -7.69
CA GLU A 351 -12.11 -11.76 -7.01
C GLU A 351 -13.56 -12.17 -7.31
N ALA A 352 -14.47 -11.20 -7.42
CA ALA A 352 -15.85 -11.45 -7.84
C ALA A 352 -15.89 -11.95 -9.30
N PHE A 353 -15.04 -11.40 -10.18
CA PHE A 353 -14.91 -11.84 -11.57
C PHE A 353 -14.39 -13.27 -11.64
N ARG A 354 -13.35 -13.62 -10.86
CA ARG A 354 -12.84 -14.99 -10.79
C ARG A 354 -13.92 -15.96 -10.29
N LEU A 355 -14.68 -15.58 -9.27
CA LEU A 355 -15.83 -16.36 -8.80
C LEU A 355 -16.88 -16.55 -9.90
N ALA A 356 -17.26 -15.47 -10.59
CA ALA A 356 -18.23 -15.52 -11.69
C ALA A 356 -17.76 -16.39 -12.85
N SER A 357 -16.51 -16.21 -13.28
CA SER A 357 -15.89 -17.00 -14.35
C SER A 357 -15.96 -18.48 -14.03
N ARG A 358 -15.61 -18.88 -12.80
CA ARG A 358 -15.69 -20.28 -12.40
C ARG A 358 -17.11 -20.82 -12.37
N VAL A 359 -18.02 -20.17 -11.67
CA VAL A 359 -19.41 -20.64 -11.56
C VAL A 359 -20.01 -20.80 -12.95
N ARG A 360 -19.78 -19.84 -13.85
CA ARG A 360 -20.23 -19.90 -15.23
C ARG A 360 -19.54 -21.01 -16.03
N HIS A 361 -18.25 -21.27 -15.80
CA HIS A 361 -17.53 -22.41 -16.40
C HIS A 361 -18.07 -23.77 -15.92
N GLU A 362 -18.45 -23.89 -14.65
CA GLU A 362 -19.11 -25.08 -14.11
C GLU A 362 -20.49 -25.26 -14.74
N ARG A 363 -21.34 -24.24 -14.70
CA ARG A 363 -22.67 -24.26 -15.36
C ARG A 363 -22.58 -24.59 -16.85
N ARG A 364 -21.59 -24.06 -17.56
CA ARG A 364 -21.35 -24.40 -18.97
C ARG A 364 -21.12 -25.91 -19.17
N ARG A 365 -20.38 -26.56 -18.28
CA ARG A 365 -20.06 -27.99 -18.36
C ARG A 365 -21.21 -28.89 -17.92
N THR A 366 -22.09 -28.42 -17.06
CA THR A 366 -23.16 -29.24 -16.46
C THR A 366 -24.55 -28.90 -16.97
N GLU A 367 -24.91 -27.62 -16.94
CA GLU A 367 -26.26 -27.12 -17.23
C GLU A 367 -26.42 -26.75 -18.71
N TRP A 368 -25.38 -26.20 -19.35
CA TRP A 368 -25.43 -25.73 -20.74
C TRP A 368 -24.75 -26.67 -21.74
N ALA A 369 -24.40 -27.89 -21.30
CA ALA A 369 -23.65 -28.85 -22.11
C ALA A 369 -24.38 -29.32 -23.37
N HIS A 370 -25.71 -29.20 -23.41
CA HIS A 370 -26.55 -29.68 -24.50
C HIS A 370 -26.77 -28.65 -25.62
N ASP A 371 -26.27 -27.41 -25.48
CA ASP A 371 -26.38 -26.42 -26.54
C ASP A 371 -25.36 -26.71 -27.66
N GLU A 372 -25.75 -26.45 -28.91
CA GLU A 372 -24.84 -26.57 -30.06
C GLU A 372 -23.72 -25.51 -29.98
N HIS A 373 -23.95 -24.40 -29.28
CA HIS A 373 -23.03 -23.28 -29.19
C HIS A 373 -22.71 -22.93 -27.74
N TRP A 374 -21.47 -22.48 -27.51
CA TRP A 374 -21.07 -21.82 -26.27
C TRP A 374 -21.02 -20.32 -26.48
N TYR A 375 -21.66 -19.57 -25.60
CA TYR A 375 -21.77 -18.12 -25.68
C TYR A 375 -20.87 -17.45 -24.64
N PHE A 376 -20.30 -16.31 -25.01
CA PHE A 376 -19.41 -15.52 -24.19
C PHE A 376 -19.77 -14.03 -24.32
N ALA A 377 -19.93 -13.35 -23.19
CA ALA A 377 -20.02 -11.90 -23.15
C ALA A 377 -18.60 -11.34 -22.97
N VAL A 378 -18.27 -10.28 -23.72
CA VAL A 378 -16.97 -9.61 -23.68
C VAL A 378 -17.14 -8.19 -23.12
N PHE A 379 -16.19 -7.81 -22.26
CA PHE A 379 -16.21 -6.63 -21.42
C PHE A 379 -14.85 -5.94 -21.44
N THR A 380 -14.81 -4.65 -21.12
CA THR A 380 -13.58 -3.84 -21.09
C THR A 380 -12.68 -4.14 -19.88
N ASP A 381 -13.26 -4.59 -18.77
CA ASP A 381 -12.56 -4.81 -17.50
C ASP A 381 -13.35 -5.73 -16.57
N TRP A 382 -12.73 -6.12 -15.45
CA TRP A 382 -13.32 -7.02 -14.45
C TRP A 382 -14.56 -6.47 -13.76
N GLU A 383 -14.69 -5.15 -13.61
CA GLU A 383 -15.86 -4.54 -12.95
C GLU A 383 -17.07 -4.49 -13.90
N ALA A 384 -16.83 -4.18 -15.18
CA ALA A 384 -17.83 -4.26 -16.23
C ALA A 384 -18.37 -5.68 -16.38
N ALA A 385 -17.51 -6.70 -16.27
CA ALA A 385 -17.89 -8.11 -16.38
C ALA A 385 -18.86 -8.61 -15.29
N LEU A 386 -19.03 -7.88 -14.18
CA LEU A 386 -19.99 -8.23 -13.14
C LEU A 386 -21.42 -7.77 -13.44
N ASP A 387 -21.61 -7.03 -14.53
CA ASP A 387 -22.91 -6.56 -15.00
C ASP A 387 -23.05 -6.89 -16.50
N LEU A 388 -23.86 -7.90 -16.82
CA LEU A 388 -24.07 -8.34 -18.20
C LEU A 388 -24.53 -7.20 -19.11
N ALA A 389 -25.23 -6.19 -18.56
CA ALA A 389 -25.66 -5.04 -19.33
C ALA A 389 -24.49 -4.20 -19.85
N LYS A 390 -23.30 -4.29 -19.23
CA LYS A 390 -22.09 -3.59 -19.66
C LYS A 390 -21.27 -4.36 -20.69
N ALA A 391 -21.70 -5.56 -21.08
CA ALA A 391 -21.08 -6.27 -22.19
C ALA A 391 -21.16 -5.41 -23.45
N HIS A 392 -20.04 -5.28 -24.15
CA HIS A 392 -19.96 -4.49 -25.38
C HIS A 392 -19.93 -5.40 -26.62
N ARG A 393 -19.77 -6.71 -26.44
CA ARG A 393 -19.75 -7.69 -27.53
C ARG A 393 -20.26 -9.05 -27.05
N LEU A 394 -20.89 -9.78 -27.96
CA LEU A 394 -21.34 -11.15 -27.78
C LEU A 394 -20.56 -12.04 -28.75
N HIS A 395 -19.97 -13.11 -28.24
CA HIS A 395 -19.23 -14.10 -29.00
C HIS A 395 -19.86 -15.47 -28.84
N ARG A 396 -19.78 -16.32 -29.88
CA ARG A 396 -20.11 -17.75 -29.76
C ARG A 396 -19.11 -18.64 -30.46
N THR A 397 -18.95 -19.85 -29.95
CA THR A 397 -18.23 -20.95 -30.61
C THR A 397 -19.14 -22.16 -30.75
N ARG A 398 -18.79 -23.11 -31.63
CA ARG A 398 -19.43 -24.44 -31.60
C ARG A 398 -19.02 -25.15 -30.31
N ALA A 399 -19.98 -25.78 -29.62
CA ALA A 399 -19.72 -26.47 -28.36
C ALA A 399 -18.61 -27.51 -28.51
N GLY A 400 -17.58 -27.43 -27.66
CA GLY A 400 -16.39 -28.29 -27.72
C GLY A 400 -15.30 -27.86 -28.70
N TRP A 401 -15.45 -26.73 -29.40
CA TRP A 401 -14.48 -26.20 -30.38
C TRP A 401 -14.10 -24.75 -30.04
N SER A 402 -12.81 -24.43 -29.96
CA SER A 402 -12.32 -23.05 -29.65
C SER A 402 -12.04 -22.19 -30.89
N THR A 403 -11.90 -22.80 -32.07
CA THR A 403 -11.22 -22.16 -33.22
C THR A 403 -12.15 -21.54 -34.27
N SER A 404 -13.47 -21.68 -34.11
CA SER A 404 -14.48 -21.17 -35.06
C SER A 404 -15.42 -20.15 -34.41
N GLY A 405 -14.81 -19.14 -33.78
CA GLY A 405 -15.52 -18.05 -33.14
C GLY A 405 -16.33 -17.18 -34.10
N ARG A 406 -17.49 -16.71 -33.64
CA ARG A 406 -18.29 -15.69 -34.32
C ARG A 406 -18.70 -14.59 -33.36
N ASN A 407 -18.63 -13.34 -33.81
CA ASN A 407 -19.15 -12.19 -33.08
C ASN A 407 -20.55 -11.86 -33.57
N TYR A 408 -21.38 -11.39 -32.65
CA TYR A 408 -22.68 -10.80 -32.97
C TYR A 408 -22.49 -9.30 -33.20
N ASP A 409 -22.78 -8.83 -34.40
CA ASP A 409 -22.71 -7.42 -34.76
C ASP A 409 -23.83 -7.08 -35.76
N ASN A 410 -24.54 -5.98 -35.53
CA ASN A 410 -25.63 -5.49 -36.38
C ASN A 410 -26.68 -6.55 -36.78
N GLY A 411 -27.06 -7.42 -35.84
CA GLY A 411 -28.06 -8.47 -36.09
C GLY A 411 -27.53 -9.73 -36.79
N GLU A 412 -26.24 -9.77 -37.12
CA GLU A 412 -25.61 -10.87 -37.84
C GLU A 412 -24.45 -11.50 -37.06
N TRP A 413 -24.19 -12.78 -37.34
CA TRP A 413 -23.05 -13.51 -36.79
C TRP A 413 -21.90 -13.54 -37.78
N THR A 414 -20.89 -12.70 -37.58
CA THR A 414 -19.71 -12.61 -38.41
C THR A 414 -18.56 -13.45 -37.85
N TYR A 415 -17.70 -13.98 -38.72
CA TYR A 415 -16.53 -14.75 -38.29
C TYR A 415 -15.52 -13.83 -37.61
N SER A 416 -15.08 -14.18 -36.41
CA SER A 416 -14.16 -13.37 -35.60
C SER A 416 -12.80 -14.03 -35.33
N GLY A 417 -12.51 -15.13 -36.01
CA GLY A 417 -11.19 -15.77 -35.92
C GLY A 417 -10.86 -16.22 -34.50
N TRP A 418 -9.71 -15.75 -34.01
CA TRP A 418 -9.04 -16.21 -32.79
C TRP A 418 -9.22 -15.27 -31.59
N GLU A 419 -10.19 -14.35 -31.60
CA GLU A 419 -10.32 -13.29 -30.58
C GLU A 419 -10.35 -13.79 -29.11
N LEU A 420 -11.08 -14.88 -28.82
CA LEU A 420 -11.05 -15.47 -27.47
C LEU A 420 -9.68 -16.05 -27.12
N GLU A 421 -9.01 -16.71 -28.09
CA GLU A 421 -7.65 -17.20 -27.88
C GLU A 421 -6.62 -16.08 -27.75
N ASP A 422 -6.81 -14.96 -28.44
CA ASP A 422 -5.97 -13.79 -28.28
C ASP A 422 -6.15 -13.16 -26.90
N SER A 423 -7.37 -13.16 -26.36
CA SER A 423 -7.64 -12.76 -24.96
C SER A 423 -6.98 -13.74 -23.97
N ASP A 424 -7.11 -15.05 -24.17
CA ASP A 424 -6.42 -16.08 -23.36
C ASP A 424 -4.88 -15.96 -23.43
N ARG A 425 -4.35 -15.52 -24.56
CA ARG A 425 -2.91 -15.27 -24.78
C ARG A 425 -2.45 -13.89 -24.29
N GLY A 426 -3.33 -13.09 -23.68
CA GLY A 426 -3.03 -11.75 -23.18
C GLY A 426 -2.72 -10.73 -24.28
N LYS A 427 -3.23 -10.93 -25.49
CA LYS A 427 -3.13 -9.97 -26.61
C LYS A 427 -4.31 -9.00 -26.68
N SER A 428 -5.32 -9.20 -25.85
CA SER A 428 -6.44 -8.30 -25.66
C SER A 428 -6.55 -7.93 -24.18
N ASP A 429 -6.84 -6.67 -23.90
CA ASP A 429 -7.19 -6.20 -22.55
C ASP A 429 -8.65 -6.52 -22.19
N ASP A 430 -9.46 -6.92 -23.17
CA ASP A 430 -10.84 -7.35 -22.95
C ASP A 430 -10.87 -8.60 -22.07
N VAL A 431 -11.90 -8.67 -21.23
CA VAL A 431 -12.19 -9.84 -20.40
C VAL A 431 -13.52 -10.43 -20.84
N TYR A 432 -13.68 -11.74 -20.70
CA TYR A 432 -14.92 -12.40 -21.11
C TYR A 432 -15.41 -13.40 -20.07
N LEU A 433 -16.71 -13.65 -20.09
CA LEU A 433 -17.38 -14.63 -19.25
C LEU A 433 -18.29 -15.53 -20.09
N PRO A 434 -18.31 -16.85 -19.83
CA PRO A 434 -19.31 -17.71 -20.44
C PRO A 434 -20.71 -17.34 -19.95
N ILE A 435 -21.68 -17.30 -20.85
CA ILE A 435 -23.07 -16.97 -20.53
C ILE A 435 -24.01 -18.06 -21.01
N SER A 436 -25.17 -18.15 -20.36
CA SER A 436 -26.22 -19.07 -20.78
C SER A 436 -26.83 -18.65 -22.12
N PRO A 437 -27.46 -19.57 -22.87
CA PRO A 437 -28.16 -19.25 -24.11
C PRO A 437 -29.27 -18.19 -23.93
N GLU A 438 -29.94 -18.18 -22.77
CA GLU A 438 -30.95 -17.17 -22.44
C GLU A 438 -30.32 -15.78 -22.25
N GLU A 439 -29.20 -15.70 -21.52
CA GLU A 439 -28.43 -14.47 -21.38
C GLU A 439 -27.93 -13.96 -22.74
N ALA A 440 -27.50 -14.86 -23.62
CA ALA A 440 -27.08 -14.49 -24.98
C ALA A 440 -28.23 -13.87 -25.79
N ARG A 441 -29.43 -14.44 -25.75
CA ARG A 441 -30.61 -13.87 -26.44
C ARG A 441 -31.00 -12.49 -25.89
N ARG A 442 -30.94 -12.32 -24.57
CA ARG A 442 -31.15 -11.00 -23.94
C ARG A 442 -30.09 -10.00 -24.39
N LEU A 443 -28.83 -10.42 -24.43
CA LEU A 443 -27.72 -9.57 -24.85
C LEU A 443 -27.79 -9.19 -26.34
N MET A 444 -28.24 -10.09 -27.23
CA MET A 444 -28.51 -9.76 -28.64
C MET A 444 -29.49 -8.60 -28.75
N THR A 445 -30.63 -8.70 -28.05
CA THR A 445 -31.67 -7.66 -28.06
C THR A 445 -31.13 -6.32 -27.57
N MET A 446 -30.29 -6.35 -26.52
CA MET A 446 -29.65 -5.15 -26.00
C MET A 446 -28.65 -4.52 -26.97
N LEU A 447 -27.82 -5.33 -27.62
CA LEU A 447 -26.80 -4.85 -28.56
C LEU A 447 -27.42 -4.27 -29.84
N GLU A 448 -28.55 -4.79 -30.30
CA GLU A 448 -29.30 -4.22 -31.44
C GLU A 448 -29.96 -2.88 -31.12
N SER A 449 -30.24 -2.62 -29.84
CA SER A 449 -30.90 -1.38 -29.39
C SER A 449 -29.94 -0.21 -29.15
N ARG A 450 -28.63 -0.45 -29.24
CA ARG A 450 -27.57 0.56 -29.10
C ARG A 450 -27.22 1.13 -30.46
#